data_AF-A0A935FVN5-F1
#
_entry.id   AF-A0A935FVN5-F1
#
_cell.length_a   1.000
_cell.length_b   1.000
_cell.length_c   1.000
_cell.angle_alpha   90.00
_cell.angle_beta   90.00
_cell.angle_gamma   90.00
#
_symmetry.space_group_name_H-M   'P 1'
#
loop_
_entity.id
_entity.type
_entity.pdbx_description
1 polymer ?
#
loop_
_entity_poly.entity_id
_entity_poly.type
_entity_poly.pdbx_seq_one_letter_code
_entity_poly.pdbx_strand_id
1 'polypeptide(L)'
;MSPAVPADRHPRSVALLEMAGKGLAMIALWGLFVTFSLGNRDHPRRILSPEIEVTLPLFVQVLGFAGDRYLAANIAAIRALVVETSKMTPDQYPVLGRVQEDVAWLNPAHEDNYYTAAAILPWNGELEAAQNVLAKAAAVRYFDYQPAFYYAFHRLHYYQDPVGASEALLRAAERMPEGDERLQMQNLAAIWVSRSQDLQIAIRVVEGMAQQAKRRDFQAYLRKRITRLQGLKDLRSAQELYVQRYQRPLPRLRDLVTFGLLEKLPDDPLEFGYEIDAAGQIVLRTSKPKESNEK
;
A
#
# COMPACT_ATOMS: atom_id res chain seq x y z
N MET A 1 36.37 -67.55 46.15
CA MET A 1 34.97 -67.96 45.87
C MET A 1 34.14 -66.69 45.79
N SER A 2 33.87 -66.18 44.60
CA SER A 2 33.00 -65.02 44.39
C SER A 2 31.60 -65.50 44.02
N PRO A 3 30.52 -65.01 44.66
CA PRO A 3 29.17 -65.23 44.15
C PRO A 3 28.74 -64.09 43.22
N ALA A 4 28.04 -64.47 42.16
CA ALA A 4 27.48 -63.61 41.14
C ALA A 4 26.27 -62.81 41.64
N VAL A 5 26.13 -61.58 41.14
CA VAL A 5 24.97 -60.69 41.33
C VAL A 5 23.89 -61.04 40.31
N PRO A 6 22.60 -61.20 40.69
CA PRO A 6 21.53 -61.41 39.71
C PRO A 6 21.06 -60.08 39.11
N ALA A 7 20.83 -60.11 37.80
CA ALA A 7 20.35 -58.99 37.00
C ALA A 7 18.87 -58.68 37.27
N ASP A 8 18.60 -57.43 37.61
CA ASP A 8 17.25 -56.87 37.75
C ASP A 8 16.58 -56.74 36.37
N ARG A 9 15.48 -57.46 36.16
CA ARG A 9 14.65 -57.37 34.94
C ARG A 9 13.32 -56.78 35.33
N HIS A 10 13.08 -55.48 35.12
CA HIS A 10 11.76 -54.94 34.73
C HIS A 10 11.83 -53.44 34.35
N PRO A 11 11.63 -53.07 33.07
CA PRO A 11 10.91 -51.82 32.79
C PRO A 11 9.96 -51.86 31.57
N ARG A 12 9.68 -53.03 30.97
CA ARG A 12 8.87 -53.09 29.72
C ARG A 12 7.35 -53.10 29.92
N SER A 13 6.85 -53.53 31.07
CA SER A 13 5.41 -53.66 31.33
C SER A 13 4.73 -52.31 31.62
N VAL A 14 5.42 -51.38 32.29
CA VAL A 14 4.88 -50.07 32.65
C VAL A 14 4.72 -49.16 31.43
N ALA A 15 5.69 -49.19 30.50
CA ALA A 15 5.65 -48.39 29.28
C ALA A 15 4.52 -48.80 28.32
N LEU A 16 4.19 -50.09 28.24
CA LEU A 16 3.08 -50.60 27.42
C LEU A 16 1.71 -50.17 27.98
N LEU A 17 1.57 -50.09 29.31
CA LEU A 17 0.35 -49.62 29.96
C LEU A 17 0.10 -48.12 29.72
N GLU A 18 1.16 -47.30 29.76
CA GLU A 18 1.07 -45.86 29.45
C GLU A 18 0.71 -45.59 27.98
N MET A 19 1.28 -46.35 27.04
CA MET A 19 0.96 -46.19 25.62
C MET A 19 -0.48 -46.61 25.32
N ALA A 20 -0.97 -47.68 25.96
CA ALA A 20 -2.37 -48.11 25.86
C ALA A 20 -3.33 -47.05 26.43
N GLY A 21 -2.98 -46.42 27.56
CA GLY A 21 -3.75 -45.33 28.16
C GLY A 21 -3.83 -44.08 27.27
N LYS A 22 -2.71 -43.67 26.66
CA LYS A 22 -2.66 -42.54 25.72
C LYS A 22 -3.44 -42.83 24.43
N GLY A 23 -3.37 -44.06 23.92
CA GLY A 23 -4.16 -44.51 22.76
C GLY A 23 -5.67 -44.45 23.02
N LEU A 24 -6.12 -44.95 24.18
CA LEU A 24 -7.51 -44.87 24.61
C LEU A 24 -7.99 -43.42 24.79
N ALA A 25 -7.15 -42.55 25.35
CA ALA A 25 -7.47 -41.13 25.49
C ALA A 25 -7.62 -40.43 24.13
N MET A 26 -6.77 -40.74 23.15
CA MET A 26 -6.89 -40.18 21.79
C MET A 26 -8.12 -40.69 21.06
N ILE A 27 -8.47 -41.97 21.21
CA ILE A 27 -9.70 -42.54 20.63
C ILE A 27 -10.94 -41.91 21.25
N ALA A 28 -10.93 -41.67 22.58
CA ALA A 28 -12.01 -40.99 23.26
C ALA A 28 -12.16 -39.53 22.79
N LEU A 29 -11.05 -38.80 22.66
CA LEU A 29 -11.02 -37.44 22.11
C LEU A 29 -11.52 -37.39 20.66
N TRP A 30 -11.11 -38.35 19.82
CA TRP A 30 -11.56 -38.44 18.44
C TRP A 30 -13.05 -38.79 18.35
N GLY A 31 -13.52 -39.74 19.17
CA GLY A 31 -14.93 -40.08 19.26
C GLY A 31 -15.78 -38.90 19.72
N LEU A 32 -15.30 -38.11 20.68
CA LEU A 32 -15.95 -36.90 21.18
C LEU A 32 -15.97 -35.79 20.11
N PHE A 33 -14.88 -35.63 19.37
CA PHE A 33 -14.81 -34.71 18.23
C PHE A 33 -15.79 -35.09 17.11
N VAL A 34 -15.87 -36.39 16.77
CA VAL A 34 -16.77 -36.89 15.72
C VAL A 34 -18.23 -36.76 16.12
N THR A 35 -18.59 -37.11 17.36
CA THR A 35 -19.96 -36.95 17.88
C THR A 35 -20.37 -35.48 17.96
N PHE A 36 -19.48 -34.59 18.43
CA PHE A 36 -19.73 -33.16 18.42
C PHE A 36 -19.88 -32.60 17.00
N SER A 37 -19.02 -33.04 16.07
CA SER A 37 -19.07 -32.62 14.66
C SER A 37 -20.32 -33.11 13.93
N LEU A 38 -20.79 -34.33 14.23
CA LEU A 38 -22.01 -34.91 13.66
C LEU A 38 -23.27 -34.25 14.24
N GLY A 39 -23.31 -34.02 15.56
CA GLY A 39 -24.43 -33.35 16.23
C GLY A 39 -24.61 -31.89 15.81
N ASN A 40 -23.54 -31.23 15.35
CA ASN A 40 -23.59 -29.86 14.84
C ASN A 40 -23.89 -29.76 13.33
N ARG A 41 -24.13 -30.88 12.61
CA ARG A 41 -24.46 -30.83 11.17
C ARG A 41 -25.85 -30.28 10.87
N ASP A 42 -26.81 -30.57 11.74
CA ASP A 42 -28.22 -30.21 11.55
C ASP A 42 -28.62 -28.90 12.23
N HIS A 43 -27.70 -28.29 12.98
CA HIS A 43 -27.90 -26.95 13.49
C HIS A 43 -27.73 -25.97 12.33
N PRO A 44 -28.72 -25.09 12.07
CA PRO A 44 -28.50 -23.99 11.14
C PRO A 44 -27.26 -23.27 11.64
N ARG A 45 -26.23 -23.15 10.80
CA ARG A 45 -25.06 -22.33 11.12
C ARG A 45 -25.64 -20.96 11.41
N ARG A 46 -25.74 -20.59 12.69
CA ARG A 46 -25.98 -19.22 13.06
C ARG A 46 -24.75 -18.52 12.52
N ILE A 47 -24.93 -17.80 11.41
CA ILE A 47 -24.04 -16.71 11.05
C ILE A 47 -24.25 -15.75 12.21
N LEU A 48 -23.52 -15.98 13.29
CA LEU A 48 -23.31 -14.96 14.29
C LEU A 48 -22.65 -13.88 13.47
N SER A 49 -23.32 -12.73 13.31
CA SER A 49 -22.73 -11.55 12.70
C SER A 49 -22.02 -10.59 13.69
N PRO A 50 -21.50 -10.99 14.89
CA PRO A 50 -20.87 -10.03 15.79
C PRO A 50 -19.34 -9.93 15.60
N GLU A 51 -18.75 -10.51 14.55
CA GLU A 51 -17.28 -10.56 14.41
C GLU A 51 -16.63 -9.17 14.47
N ILE A 52 -17.35 -8.14 14.00
CA ILE A 52 -16.94 -6.72 14.00
C ILE A 52 -18.11 -5.85 14.54
N GLU A 53 -18.62 -6.16 15.73
CA GLU A 53 -19.54 -5.24 16.45
C GLU A 53 -18.80 -4.35 17.45
N VAL A 54 -17.73 -4.85 18.07
CA VAL A 54 -17.00 -4.15 19.13
C VAL A 54 -15.49 -4.36 19.02
N THR A 55 -14.75 -3.28 19.30
CA THR A 55 -13.29 -3.31 19.48
C THR A 55 -12.96 -3.37 20.97
N LEU A 56 -12.14 -4.34 21.36
CA LEU A 56 -11.67 -4.46 22.75
C LEU A 56 -10.46 -3.54 22.94
N PRO A 57 -10.25 -2.93 24.12
CA PRO A 57 -9.00 -2.24 24.40
C PRO A 57 -7.78 -3.14 24.19
N LEU A 58 -6.68 -2.61 23.64
CA LEU A 58 -5.47 -3.38 23.30
C LEU A 58 -4.95 -4.26 24.44
N PHE A 59 -4.93 -3.74 25.67
CA PHE A 59 -4.45 -4.52 26.82
C PHE A 59 -5.35 -5.73 27.11
N VAL A 60 -6.66 -5.63 26.87
CA VAL A 60 -7.61 -6.75 27.02
C VAL A 60 -7.35 -7.80 25.95
N GLN A 61 -7.08 -7.37 24.72
CA GLN A 61 -6.72 -8.29 23.62
C GLN A 61 -5.46 -9.08 24.00
N VAL A 62 -4.40 -8.38 24.41
CA VAL A 62 -3.12 -9.01 24.79
C VAL A 62 -3.29 -9.96 25.98
N LEU A 63 -3.99 -9.55 27.04
CA LEU A 63 -4.26 -10.41 28.20
C LEU A 63 -5.11 -11.63 27.83
N GLY A 64 -6.10 -11.46 26.95
CA GLY A 64 -6.94 -12.53 26.43
C GLY A 64 -6.18 -13.62 25.66
N PHE A 65 -5.01 -13.28 25.13
CA PHE A 65 -4.09 -14.20 24.46
C PHE A 65 -2.83 -14.47 25.30
N ALA A 66 -2.99 -14.54 26.62
CA ALA A 66 -1.94 -14.90 27.57
C ALA A 66 -0.67 -14.02 27.49
N GLY A 67 -0.82 -12.76 27.08
CA GLY A 67 0.29 -11.82 26.91
C GLY A 67 0.94 -11.82 25.54
N ASP A 68 0.55 -12.72 24.62
CA ASP A 68 1.11 -12.78 23.27
C ASP A 68 0.43 -11.79 22.33
N ARG A 69 1.12 -10.68 22.06
CA ARG A 69 0.65 -9.64 21.14
C ARG A 69 0.55 -10.11 19.69
N TYR A 70 1.39 -11.05 19.25
CA TYR A 70 1.38 -11.53 17.87
C TYR A 70 0.24 -12.49 17.63
N LEU A 71 -0.03 -13.37 18.61
CA LEU A 71 -1.23 -14.18 18.60
C LEU A 71 -2.50 -13.30 18.61
N ALA A 72 -2.52 -12.26 19.44
CA ALA A 72 -3.61 -11.28 19.45
C ALA A 72 -3.80 -10.61 18.08
N ALA A 73 -2.71 -10.19 17.43
CA ALA A 73 -2.74 -9.61 16.10
C ALA A 73 -3.30 -10.58 15.06
N ASN A 74 -2.85 -11.84 15.06
CA ASN A 74 -3.30 -12.85 14.10
C ASN A 74 -4.80 -13.14 14.25
N ILE A 75 -5.31 -13.25 15.49
CA ILE A 75 -6.74 -13.47 15.72
C ILE A 75 -7.57 -12.25 15.29
N ALA A 76 -7.10 -11.03 15.57
CA ALA A 76 -7.76 -9.81 15.11
C ALA A 76 -7.74 -9.67 13.57
N ALA A 77 -6.64 -10.04 12.91
CA ALA A 77 -6.53 -10.07 11.46
C ALA A 77 -7.50 -11.09 10.83
N ILE A 78 -7.62 -12.29 11.42
CA ILE A 78 -8.61 -13.30 10.99
C ILE A 78 -10.03 -12.74 11.13
N ARG A 79 -10.36 -12.07 12.23
CA ARG A 79 -11.67 -11.40 12.39
C ARG A 79 -11.92 -10.36 11.29
N ALA A 80 -10.90 -9.56 10.96
CA ALA A 80 -11.01 -8.58 9.88
C ALA A 80 -11.21 -9.22 8.50
N LEU A 81 -10.60 -10.39 8.26
CA LEU A 81 -10.67 -11.13 6.99
C LEU A 81 -11.97 -11.92 6.79
N VAL A 82 -12.51 -12.50 7.86
CA VAL A 82 -13.69 -13.39 7.80
C VAL A 82 -14.98 -12.59 7.62
N VAL A 83 -14.98 -11.30 7.93
CA VAL A 83 -16.16 -10.47 7.67
C VAL A 83 -16.36 -10.27 6.18
N GLU A 84 -17.57 -10.59 5.72
CA GLU A 84 -18.01 -10.38 4.35
C GLU A 84 -18.23 -8.88 4.10
N THR A 85 -17.16 -8.18 3.70
CA THR A 85 -17.15 -6.73 3.52
C THR A 85 -18.22 -6.23 2.54
N SER A 86 -18.61 -7.03 1.54
CA SER A 86 -19.69 -6.72 0.61
C SER A 86 -21.08 -6.60 1.26
N LYS A 87 -21.27 -7.13 2.46
CA LYS A 87 -22.53 -7.06 3.23
C LYS A 87 -22.46 -6.08 4.40
N MET A 88 -21.35 -5.39 4.61
CA MET A 88 -21.20 -4.44 5.70
C MET A 88 -22.01 -3.16 5.44
N THR A 89 -22.61 -2.63 6.50
CA THR A 89 -23.20 -1.29 6.48
C THR A 89 -22.11 -0.24 6.68
N PRO A 90 -22.31 1.01 6.21
CA PRO A 90 -21.35 2.11 6.40
C PRO A 90 -20.84 2.27 7.84
N ASP A 91 -21.71 2.08 8.83
CA ASP A 91 -21.37 2.24 10.26
C ASP A 91 -20.44 1.15 10.82
N GLN A 92 -20.24 0.03 10.09
CA GLN A 92 -19.37 -1.07 10.51
C GLN A 92 -17.92 -0.88 10.06
N TYR A 93 -17.67 -0.07 9.02
CA TYR A 93 -16.32 0.18 8.53
C TYR A 93 -15.40 0.88 9.55
N PRO A 94 -15.85 1.87 10.35
CA PRO A 94 -15.04 2.43 11.43
C PRO A 94 -14.54 1.37 12.44
N VAL A 95 -15.37 0.35 12.72
CA VAL A 95 -15.01 -0.74 13.62
C VAL A 95 -13.95 -1.63 12.97
N LEU A 96 -14.10 -1.97 11.68
CA LEU A 96 -13.08 -2.69 10.91
C LEU A 96 -11.76 -1.91 10.85
N GLY A 97 -11.82 -0.60 10.59
CA GLY A 97 -10.66 0.29 10.60
C GLY A 97 -9.91 0.20 11.92
N ARG A 98 -10.62 0.35 13.04
CA ARG A 98 -10.02 0.23 14.38
C ARG A 98 -9.41 -1.16 14.65
N VAL A 99 -10.08 -2.24 14.23
CA VAL A 99 -9.52 -3.59 14.37
C VAL A 99 -8.19 -3.70 13.59
N GLN A 100 -8.14 -3.20 12.36
CA GLN A 100 -6.92 -3.26 11.56
C GLN A 100 -5.81 -2.32 12.09
N GLU A 101 -6.16 -1.19 12.70
CA GLU A 101 -5.21 -0.34 13.43
C GLU A 101 -4.64 -1.05 14.67
N ASP A 102 -5.47 -1.78 15.42
CA ASP A 102 -5.02 -2.58 16.55
C ASP A 102 -4.05 -3.68 16.09
N VAL A 103 -4.37 -4.38 15.00
CA VAL A 103 -3.47 -5.36 14.38
C VAL A 103 -2.14 -4.71 14.01
N ALA A 104 -2.18 -3.52 13.39
CA ALA A 104 -0.97 -2.79 13.01
C ALA A 104 -0.16 -2.29 14.22
N TRP A 105 -0.81 -2.03 15.37
CA TRP A 105 -0.12 -1.72 16.61
C TRP A 105 0.54 -2.96 17.22
N LEU A 106 -0.20 -4.08 17.28
CA LEU A 106 0.25 -5.34 17.88
C LEU A 106 1.37 -5.98 17.06
N ASN A 107 1.22 -6.01 15.73
CA ASN A 107 2.20 -6.52 14.79
C ASN A 107 2.27 -5.62 13.53
N PRO A 108 3.10 -4.57 13.54
CA PRO A 108 3.26 -3.68 12.38
C PRO A 108 3.72 -4.39 11.10
N ALA A 109 4.39 -5.55 11.22
CA ALA A 109 4.89 -6.31 10.07
C ALA A 109 3.86 -7.26 9.46
N HIS A 110 2.62 -7.32 10.00
CA HIS A 110 1.59 -8.24 9.55
C HIS A 110 1.15 -7.92 8.11
N GLU A 111 1.44 -8.83 7.19
CA GLU A 111 1.29 -8.61 5.75
C GLU A 111 -0.16 -8.48 5.31
N ASP A 112 -0.98 -9.50 5.63
CA ASP A 112 -2.39 -9.52 5.24
C ASP A 112 -3.15 -8.28 5.74
N ASN A 113 -2.76 -7.75 6.90
CA ASN A 113 -3.42 -6.60 7.50
C ASN A 113 -3.21 -5.34 6.67
N TYR A 114 -1.97 -4.99 6.29
CA TYR A 114 -1.77 -3.78 5.49
C TYR A 114 -2.36 -3.95 4.09
N TYR A 115 -2.27 -5.16 3.52
CA TYR A 115 -2.74 -5.42 2.17
C TYR A 115 -4.27 -5.28 2.08
N THR A 116 -4.99 -5.85 3.04
CA THR A 116 -6.45 -5.74 3.10
C THR A 116 -6.93 -4.37 3.55
N ALA A 117 -6.23 -3.72 4.48
CA ALA A 117 -6.53 -2.35 4.87
C ALA A 117 -6.45 -1.40 3.66
N ALA A 118 -5.40 -1.51 2.84
CA ALA A 118 -5.27 -0.72 1.62
C ALA A 118 -6.37 -1.00 0.59
N ALA A 119 -6.80 -2.26 0.47
CA ALA A 119 -7.79 -2.68 -0.50
C ALA A 119 -9.23 -2.32 -0.11
N ILE A 120 -9.54 -2.17 1.18
CA ILE A 120 -10.93 -2.06 1.67
C ILE A 120 -11.20 -0.67 2.25
N LEU A 121 -10.41 -0.23 3.24
CA LEU A 121 -10.77 0.92 4.08
C LEU A 121 -10.94 2.24 3.30
N PRO A 122 -10.04 2.64 2.39
CA PRO A 122 -10.14 3.93 1.71
C PRO A 122 -11.42 4.10 0.89
N TRP A 123 -11.90 3.02 0.29
CA TRP A 123 -13.12 3.01 -0.53
C TRP A 123 -14.40 3.12 0.29
N ASN A 124 -14.30 2.94 1.61
CA ASN A 124 -15.43 2.90 2.53
C ASN A 124 -15.35 3.99 3.61
N GLY A 125 -14.66 5.10 3.33
CA GLY A 125 -14.58 6.26 4.23
C GLY A 125 -13.49 6.17 5.30
N GLU A 126 -12.78 5.06 5.41
CA GLU A 126 -11.79 4.79 6.46
C GLU A 126 -10.34 5.03 6.00
N LEU A 127 -10.14 6.10 5.22
CA LEU A 127 -8.84 6.46 4.66
C LEU A 127 -7.76 6.69 5.73
N GLU A 128 -8.11 7.36 6.82
CA GLU A 128 -7.17 7.67 7.90
C GLU A 128 -6.64 6.39 8.58
N ALA A 129 -7.55 5.45 8.88
CA ALA A 129 -7.19 4.14 9.43
C ALA A 129 -6.26 3.37 8.47
N ALA A 130 -6.58 3.35 7.17
CA ALA A 130 -5.71 2.76 6.15
C ALA A 130 -4.32 3.41 6.14
N GLN A 131 -4.24 4.74 6.18
CA GLN A 131 -2.96 5.46 6.21
C GLN A 131 -2.15 5.17 7.47
N ASN A 132 -2.79 5.02 8.63
CA ASN A 132 -2.11 4.64 9.88
C ASN A 132 -1.53 3.22 9.81
N VAL A 133 -2.32 2.26 9.35
CA VAL A 133 -1.88 0.86 9.13
C VAL A 133 -0.70 0.82 8.17
N LEU A 134 -0.80 1.49 7.02
CA LEU A 134 0.24 1.51 6.00
C LEU A 134 1.52 2.20 6.46
N ALA A 135 1.41 3.30 7.21
CA ALA A 135 2.58 3.99 7.77
C ALA A 135 3.35 3.08 8.74
N LYS A 136 2.64 2.34 9.61
CA LYS A 136 3.26 1.38 10.54
C LYS A 136 3.94 0.23 9.78
N ALA A 137 3.29 -0.32 8.76
CA ALA A 137 3.85 -1.38 7.94
C ALA A 137 5.09 -0.91 7.16
N ALA A 138 5.02 0.24 6.48
CA ALA A 138 6.13 0.82 5.75
C ALA A 138 7.33 1.14 6.66
N ALA A 139 7.09 1.47 7.94
CA ALA A 139 8.16 1.75 8.90
C ALA A 139 9.01 0.52 9.25
N VAL A 140 8.46 -0.70 9.17
CA VAL A 140 9.16 -1.94 9.56
C VAL A 140 9.47 -2.87 8.38
N ARG A 141 8.67 -2.86 7.32
CA ARG A 141 8.84 -3.71 6.13
C ARG A 141 9.60 -2.99 5.03
N TYR A 142 10.81 -2.52 5.30
CA TYR A 142 11.62 -1.77 4.31
C TYR A 142 12.07 -2.63 3.11
N PHE A 143 11.97 -3.95 3.19
CA PHE A 143 12.25 -4.88 2.10
C PHE A 143 11.05 -5.06 1.16
N ASP A 144 9.90 -4.51 1.51
CA ASP A 144 8.63 -4.65 0.80
C ASP A 144 8.13 -3.26 0.40
N TYR A 145 8.06 -3.01 -0.90
CA TYR A 145 7.68 -1.70 -1.41
C TYR A 145 6.18 -1.41 -1.25
N GLN A 146 5.34 -2.43 -1.09
CA GLN A 146 3.89 -2.28 -1.23
C GLN A 146 3.26 -1.37 -0.17
N PRO A 147 3.57 -1.48 1.14
CA PRO A 147 2.98 -0.58 2.13
C PRO A 147 3.28 0.88 1.84
N ALA A 148 4.52 1.19 1.45
CA ALA A 148 4.93 2.54 1.10
C ALA A 148 4.28 3.02 -0.20
N PHE A 149 4.17 2.14 -1.20
CA PHE A 149 3.48 2.44 -2.45
C PHE A 149 2.01 2.78 -2.20
N TYR A 150 1.26 1.96 -1.47
CA TYR A 150 -0.16 2.23 -1.18
C TYR A 150 -0.32 3.49 -0.33
N TYR A 151 0.54 3.72 0.66
CA TYR A 151 0.53 4.94 1.46
C TYR A 151 0.67 6.19 0.58
N ALA A 152 1.63 6.17 -0.34
CA ALA A 152 1.88 7.27 -1.26
C ALA A 152 0.77 7.40 -2.32
N PHE A 153 0.25 6.29 -2.82
CA PHE A 153 -0.87 6.27 -3.75
C PHE A 153 -2.12 6.91 -3.14
N HIS A 154 -2.42 6.62 -1.86
CA HIS A 154 -3.52 7.26 -1.15
C HIS A 154 -3.37 8.77 -1.08
N ARG A 155 -2.15 9.28 -0.84
CA ARG A 155 -1.90 10.73 -0.88
C ARG A 155 -2.16 11.33 -2.25
N LEU A 156 -1.72 10.65 -3.30
CA LEU A 156 -1.94 11.11 -4.66
C LEU A 156 -3.43 11.09 -5.03
N HIS A 157 -4.13 9.99 -4.72
CA HIS A 157 -5.49 9.74 -5.20
C HIS A 157 -6.57 10.42 -4.35
N TYR A 158 -6.48 10.33 -3.03
CA TYR A 158 -7.51 10.88 -2.14
C TYR A 158 -7.18 12.29 -1.67
N TYR A 159 -5.95 12.55 -1.24
CA TYR A 159 -5.54 13.88 -0.76
C TYR A 159 -5.17 14.85 -1.88
N GLN A 160 -5.11 14.38 -3.14
CA GLN A 160 -4.65 15.19 -4.28
C GLN A 160 -3.28 15.83 -4.03
N ASP A 161 -2.40 15.10 -3.33
CA ASP A 161 -1.10 15.56 -2.85
C ASP A 161 0.04 14.84 -3.60
N PRO A 162 0.37 15.27 -4.83
CA PRO A 162 1.44 14.66 -5.61
C PRO A 162 2.83 14.88 -5.00
N VAL A 163 3.03 15.97 -4.25
CA VAL A 163 4.31 16.29 -3.62
C VAL A 163 4.55 15.35 -2.44
N GLY A 164 3.60 15.25 -1.50
CA GLY A 164 3.74 14.34 -0.37
C GLY A 164 3.71 12.86 -0.77
N ALA A 165 3.02 12.51 -1.86
CA ALA A 165 3.13 11.17 -2.46
C ALA A 165 4.56 10.88 -2.94
N SER A 166 5.16 11.81 -3.69
CA SER A 166 6.55 11.68 -4.16
C SER A 166 7.53 11.57 -2.99
N GLU A 167 7.41 12.43 -1.98
CA GLU A 167 8.24 12.38 -0.78
C GLU A 167 8.13 11.05 -0.03
N ALA A 168 6.91 10.51 0.11
CA ALA A 168 6.70 9.23 0.78
C ALA A 168 7.40 8.08 0.04
N LEU A 169 7.33 8.07 -1.30
CA LEU A 169 8.05 7.10 -2.11
C LEU A 169 9.57 7.24 -1.97
N LEU A 170 10.10 8.47 -1.98
CA LEU A 170 11.55 8.71 -1.85
C LEU A 170 12.06 8.27 -0.47
N ARG A 171 11.37 8.65 0.61
CA ARG A 171 11.71 8.23 1.99
C ARG A 171 11.69 6.71 2.14
N ALA A 172 10.75 6.02 1.49
CA ALA A 172 10.71 4.57 1.50
C ALA A 172 11.89 3.99 0.70
N ALA A 173 12.13 4.50 -0.51
CA ALA A 173 13.23 4.06 -1.37
C ALA A 173 14.60 4.17 -0.65
N GLU A 174 14.84 5.24 0.12
CA GLU A 174 16.08 5.40 0.91
C GLU A 174 16.36 4.25 1.89
N ARG A 175 15.33 3.56 2.37
CA ARG A 175 15.45 2.44 3.31
C ARG A 175 15.47 1.07 2.65
N MET A 176 15.06 0.98 1.39
CA MET A 176 15.02 -0.28 0.63
C MET A 176 16.43 -0.77 0.28
N PRO A 177 16.63 -2.09 0.09
CA PRO A 177 17.82 -2.61 -0.54
C PRO A 177 18.04 -2.01 -1.94
N GLU A 178 19.29 -1.97 -2.39
CA GLU A 178 19.59 -1.62 -3.79
C GLU A 178 18.97 -2.67 -4.72
N GLY A 179 18.28 -2.22 -5.77
CA GLY A 179 17.62 -3.11 -6.72
C GLY A 179 16.58 -2.39 -7.57
N ASP A 180 15.89 -3.17 -8.40
CA ASP A 180 14.91 -2.63 -9.35
C ASP A 180 13.69 -2.02 -8.66
N GLU A 181 13.24 -2.56 -7.52
CA GLU A 181 12.09 -2.01 -6.79
C GLU A 181 12.37 -0.62 -6.23
N ARG A 182 13.58 -0.40 -5.67
CA ARG A 182 14.03 0.93 -5.24
C ARG A 182 14.03 1.92 -6.40
N LEU A 183 14.54 1.51 -7.55
CA LEU A 183 14.57 2.35 -8.75
C LEU A 183 13.15 2.65 -9.26
N GLN A 184 12.25 1.67 -9.22
CA GLN A 184 10.85 1.85 -9.59
C GLN A 184 10.15 2.85 -8.66
N MET A 185 10.39 2.78 -7.35
CA MET A 185 9.86 3.74 -6.37
C MET A 185 10.37 5.16 -6.66
N GLN A 186 11.65 5.33 -6.95
CA GLN A 186 12.21 6.62 -7.38
C GLN A 186 11.58 7.10 -8.68
N ASN A 187 11.41 6.22 -9.68
CA ASN A 187 10.79 6.60 -10.94
C ASN A 187 9.33 7.04 -10.75
N LEU A 188 8.55 6.33 -9.94
CA LEU A 188 7.19 6.72 -9.58
C LEU A 188 7.16 8.07 -8.88
N ALA A 189 8.11 8.34 -7.97
CA ALA A 189 8.21 9.63 -7.31
C ALA A 189 8.40 10.79 -8.30
N ALA A 190 9.24 10.61 -9.33
CA ALA A 190 9.43 11.60 -10.39
C ALA A 190 8.17 11.79 -11.26
N ILE A 191 7.46 10.70 -11.58
CA ILE A 191 6.23 10.74 -12.37
C ILE A 191 5.11 11.45 -11.58
N TRP A 192 4.97 11.14 -10.30
CA TRP A 192 3.87 11.65 -9.48
C TRP A 192 4.05 13.11 -9.10
N VAL A 193 5.28 13.54 -8.74
CA VAL A 193 5.53 14.96 -8.47
C VAL A 193 5.29 15.84 -9.70
N SER A 194 5.47 15.28 -10.91
CA SER A 194 5.18 15.99 -12.17
C SER A 194 3.69 16.33 -12.35
N ARG A 195 2.80 15.75 -11.53
CA ARG A 195 1.36 16.09 -11.50
C ARG A 195 1.04 17.28 -10.60
N SER A 196 2.02 17.79 -9.86
CA SER A 196 1.85 18.98 -9.02
C SER A 196 1.46 20.20 -9.83
N GLN A 197 0.59 21.04 -9.26
CA GLN A 197 0.31 22.36 -9.81
C GLN A 197 1.50 23.29 -9.65
N ASP A 198 2.26 23.16 -8.55
CA ASP A 198 3.52 23.87 -8.36
C ASP A 198 4.64 23.18 -9.15
N LEU A 199 4.86 23.68 -10.37
CA LEU A 199 5.91 23.19 -11.26
C LEU A 199 7.32 23.52 -10.74
N GLN A 200 7.50 24.56 -9.91
CA GLN A 200 8.81 24.86 -9.32
C GLN A 200 9.21 23.80 -8.31
N ILE A 201 8.27 23.37 -7.46
CA ILE A 201 8.51 22.27 -6.53
C ILE A 201 8.81 20.98 -7.33
N ALA A 202 8.00 20.67 -8.35
CA ALA A 202 8.23 19.47 -9.16
C ALA A 202 9.61 19.45 -9.82
N ILE A 203 10.04 20.56 -10.43
CA ILE A 203 11.36 20.70 -11.04
C ILE A 203 12.46 20.47 -10.01
N ARG A 204 12.40 21.15 -8.85
CA ARG A 204 13.42 21.04 -7.80
C ARG A 204 13.55 19.62 -7.25
N VAL A 205 12.43 18.92 -7.05
CA VAL A 205 12.43 17.53 -6.58
C VAL A 205 13.13 16.63 -7.61
N VAL A 206 12.75 16.73 -8.88
CA VAL A 206 13.35 15.90 -9.95
C VAL A 206 14.84 16.26 -10.18
N GLU A 207 15.23 17.52 -10.00
CA GLU A 207 16.64 17.96 -10.00
C GLU A 207 17.44 17.32 -8.86
N GLY A 208 16.92 17.34 -7.63
CA GLY A 208 17.55 16.67 -6.50
C GLY A 208 17.73 15.17 -6.76
N MET A 209 16.71 14.51 -7.31
CA MET A 209 16.79 13.11 -7.71
C MET A 209 17.86 12.88 -8.79
N ALA A 210 17.95 13.75 -9.80
CA ALA A 210 18.94 13.62 -10.87
C ALA A 210 20.37 13.84 -10.38
N GLN A 211 20.57 14.66 -9.35
CA GLN A 211 21.87 14.87 -8.72
C GLN A 211 22.30 13.65 -7.89
N GLN A 212 21.36 12.98 -7.23
CA GLN A 212 21.62 11.83 -6.36
C GLN A 212 21.59 10.47 -7.11
N ALA A 213 21.07 10.44 -8.34
CA ALA A 213 20.94 9.23 -9.14
C ALA A 213 22.31 8.59 -9.43
N LYS A 214 22.50 7.35 -8.94
CA LYS A 214 23.71 6.55 -9.21
C LYS A 214 23.80 6.05 -10.65
N ARG A 215 22.64 5.69 -11.21
CA ARG A 215 22.49 5.14 -12.56
C ARG A 215 22.45 6.25 -13.61
N ARG A 216 23.40 6.24 -14.55
CA ARG A 216 23.54 7.29 -15.59
C ARG A 216 22.33 7.38 -16.52
N ASP A 217 21.74 6.24 -16.88
CA ASP A 217 20.54 6.17 -17.70
C ASP A 217 19.32 6.77 -16.97
N PHE A 218 19.18 6.48 -15.67
CA PHE A 218 18.13 7.08 -14.87
C PHE A 218 18.34 8.59 -14.67
N GLN A 219 19.58 9.03 -14.44
CA GLN A 219 19.91 10.45 -14.40
C GLN A 219 19.56 11.16 -15.72
N ALA A 220 19.89 10.56 -16.87
CA ALA A 220 19.53 11.10 -18.17
C ALA A 220 18.02 11.17 -18.38
N TYR A 221 17.27 10.14 -17.95
CA TYR A 221 15.81 10.16 -17.94
C TYR A 221 15.24 11.32 -17.10
N LEU A 222 15.75 11.52 -15.88
CA LEU A 222 15.29 12.60 -15.00
C LEU A 222 15.58 13.98 -15.61
N ARG A 223 16.74 14.17 -16.25
CA ARG A 223 17.07 15.41 -16.99
C ARG A 223 16.08 15.70 -18.11
N LYS A 224 15.69 14.69 -18.89
CA LYS A 224 14.65 14.84 -19.91
C LYS A 224 13.31 15.27 -19.29
N ARG A 225 12.95 14.70 -18.14
CA ARG A 225 11.73 15.07 -17.41
C ARG A 225 11.79 16.49 -16.86
N ILE A 226 12.94 16.96 -16.38
CA ILE A 226 13.16 18.36 -15.98
C ILE A 226 12.91 19.30 -17.16
N THR A 227 13.52 19.04 -18.32
CA THR A 227 13.30 19.85 -19.53
C THR A 227 11.82 19.92 -19.90
N ARG A 228 11.11 18.80 -19.79
CA ARG A 228 9.66 18.76 -20.05
C ARG A 228 8.85 19.59 -19.06
N LEU A 229 9.19 19.56 -17.77
CA LEU A 229 8.53 20.37 -16.75
C LEU A 229 8.82 21.87 -16.93
N GLN A 230 10.05 22.23 -17.31
CA GLN A 230 10.42 23.60 -17.67
C GLN A 230 9.60 24.09 -18.87
N GLY A 231 9.50 23.28 -19.93
CA GLY A 231 8.66 23.60 -21.08
C GLY A 231 7.19 23.81 -20.71
N LEU A 232 6.64 22.98 -19.82
CA LEU A 232 5.29 23.18 -19.31
C LEU A 232 5.15 24.50 -18.53
N LYS A 233 6.13 24.83 -17.69
CA LYS A 233 6.15 26.09 -16.92
C LYS A 233 6.13 27.30 -17.86
N ASP A 234 6.95 27.29 -18.89
CA ASP A 234 7.03 28.37 -19.88
C ASP A 234 5.71 28.51 -20.64
N LEU A 235 5.12 27.39 -21.05
CA LEU A 235 3.80 27.36 -21.70
C LEU A 235 2.69 27.94 -20.82
N ARG A 236 2.64 27.56 -19.53
CA ARG A 236 1.62 28.07 -18.59
C ARG A 236 1.80 29.57 -18.34
N SER A 237 3.04 30.02 -18.18
CA SER A 237 3.35 31.45 -18.02
C SER A 237 2.91 32.25 -19.25
N ALA A 238 3.18 31.74 -20.46
CA ALA A 238 2.74 32.36 -21.70
C ALA A 238 1.21 32.34 -21.87
N GLN A 239 0.54 31.26 -21.44
CA GLN A 239 -0.92 31.18 -21.40
C GLN A 239 -1.54 32.21 -20.46
N GLU A 240 -0.99 32.39 -19.26
CA GLU A 240 -1.45 33.42 -18.33
C GLU A 240 -1.35 34.82 -18.94
N LEU A 241 -0.22 35.12 -19.59
CA LEU A 241 -0.03 36.38 -20.33
C LEU A 241 -1.03 36.54 -21.48
N TYR A 242 -1.32 35.47 -22.22
CA TYR A 242 -2.34 35.48 -23.28
C TYR A 242 -3.71 35.85 -22.73
N VAL A 243 -4.16 35.16 -21.68
CA VAL A 243 -5.48 35.39 -21.07
C VAL A 243 -5.56 36.81 -20.51
N GLN A 244 -4.50 37.30 -19.85
CA GLN A 244 -4.45 38.67 -19.34
C GLN A 244 -4.54 39.73 -20.45
N ARG A 245 -3.86 39.52 -21.59
CA ARG A 245 -3.82 40.49 -22.69
C ARG A 245 -5.08 40.48 -23.55
N TYR A 246 -5.61 39.30 -23.86
CA TYR A 246 -6.68 39.13 -24.84
C TYR A 246 -8.05 38.85 -24.21
N GLN A 247 -8.10 38.63 -22.89
CA GLN A 247 -9.33 38.38 -22.12
C GLN A 247 -10.16 37.22 -22.70
N ARG A 248 -9.47 36.22 -23.26
CA ARG A 248 -10.06 35.04 -23.92
C ARG A 248 -9.22 33.80 -23.60
N PRO A 249 -9.85 32.61 -23.54
CA PRO A 249 -9.12 31.36 -23.38
C PRO A 249 -8.25 31.08 -24.60
N LEU A 250 -7.09 30.46 -24.38
CA LEU A 250 -6.15 30.07 -25.45
C LEU A 250 -6.76 28.94 -26.29
N PRO A 251 -7.01 29.12 -27.60
CA PRO A 251 -7.64 28.08 -28.41
C PRO A 251 -6.70 26.92 -28.72
N ARG A 252 -5.46 27.20 -29.12
CA ARG A 252 -4.45 26.20 -29.50
C ARG A 252 -3.06 26.62 -29.05
N LEU A 253 -2.20 25.65 -28.73
CA LEU A 253 -0.82 25.93 -28.28
C LEU A 253 -0.02 26.78 -29.27
N ARG A 254 -0.20 26.54 -30.58
CA ARG A 254 0.50 27.31 -31.64
C ARG A 254 0.19 28.81 -31.58
N ASP A 255 -0.95 29.20 -31.03
CA ASP A 255 -1.33 30.61 -30.92
C ASP A 255 -0.36 31.37 -30.01
N LEU A 256 0.25 30.72 -29.00
CA LEU A 256 1.29 31.35 -28.18
C LEU A 256 2.49 31.83 -29.00
N VAL A 257 2.82 31.14 -30.09
CA VAL A 257 3.88 31.56 -31.03
C VAL A 257 3.35 32.60 -32.01
N THR A 258 2.17 32.38 -32.58
CA THR A 258 1.53 33.32 -33.53
C THR A 258 1.35 34.72 -32.94
N PHE A 259 1.00 34.81 -31.65
CA PHE A 259 0.84 36.07 -30.92
C PHE A 259 2.15 36.60 -30.29
N GLY A 260 3.29 35.95 -30.55
CA GLY A 260 4.61 36.39 -30.10
C GLY A 260 4.85 36.30 -28.59
N LEU A 261 4.09 35.45 -27.89
CA LEU A 261 4.28 35.19 -26.45
C LEU A 261 5.39 34.16 -26.20
N LEU A 262 5.70 33.35 -27.22
CA LEU A 262 6.83 32.42 -27.25
C LEU A 262 7.50 32.49 -28.62
N GLU A 263 8.83 32.34 -28.67
CA GLU A 263 9.57 32.26 -29.94
C GLU A 263 9.28 30.96 -30.69
N LYS A 264 9.20 29.85 -29.94
CA LYS A 264 8.83 28.52 -30.43
C LYS A 264 8.17 27.73 -29.31
N LEU A 265 7.46 26.66 -29.67
CA LEU A 265 6.97 25.71 -28.67
C LEU A 265 8.16 24.97 -28.02
N PRO A 266 8.15 24.75 -26.70
CA PRO A 266 9.20 23.97 -26.05
C PRO A 266 9.26 22.54 -26.57
N ASP A 267 10.48 22.04 -26.72
CA ASP A 267 10.73 20.66 -27.14
C ASP A 267 10.38 19.68 -25.98
N ASP A 268 9.78 18.53 -26.30
CA ASP A 268 9.58 17.43 -25.34
C ASP A 268 10.54 16.28 -25.66
N PRO A 269 11.65 16.11 -24.92
CA PRO A 269 12.64 15.06 -25.18
C PRO A 269 12.13 13.64 -24.85
N LEU A 270 10.93 13.51 -24.28
CA LEU A 270 10.24 12.24 -24.06
C LEU A 270 9.15 11.97 -25.12
N GLU A 271 8.96 12.87 -26.08
CA GLU A 271 8.09 12.71 -27.27
C GLU A 271 6.60 12.46 -26.98
N PHE A 272 6.11 12.84 -25.81
CA PHE A 272 4.68 12.76 -25.49
C PHE A 272 3.95 14.04 -25.93
N GLY A 273 4.60 15.19 -25.74
CA GLY A 273 4.08 16.52 -26.04
C GLY A 273 3.27 17.16 -24.91
N TYR A 274 2.61 18.25 -25.26
CA TYR A 274 1.75 19.06 -24.38
C TYR A 274 0.34 19.14 -24.99
N GLU A 275 -0.66 19.37 -24.16
CA GLU A 275 -2.03 19.60 -24.62
C GLU A 275 -2.76 20.62 -23.74
N ILE A 276 -3.89 21.10 -24.23
CA ILE A 276 -4.84 21.91 -23.45
C ILE A 276 -5.93 20.95 -23.00
N ASP A 277 -6.15 20.85 -21.69
CA ASP A 277 -7.18 19.98 -21.13
C ASP A 277 -8.59 20.60 -21.27
N ALA A 278 -9.62 19.88 -20.81
CA ALA A 278 -11.00 20.35 -20.86
C ALA A 278 -11.26 21.61 -20.02
N ALA A 279 -10.42 21.90 -19.01
CA ALA A 279 -10.48 23.12 -18.23
C ALA A 279 -9.77 24.30 -18.90
N GLY A 280 -9.17 24.07 -20.09
CA GLY A 280 -8.42 25.07 -20.81
C GLY A 280 -7.00 25.26 -20.29
N GLN A 281 -6.49 24.40 -19.40
CA GLN A 281 -5.14 24.50 -18.85
C GLN A 281 -4.16 23.69 -19.69
N ILE A 282 -2.95 24.23 -19.91
CA ILE A 282 -1.89 23.44 -20.54
C ILE A 282 -1.37 22.37 -19.56
N VAL A 283 -1.31 21.12 -20.02
CA VAL A 283 -0.89 19.94 -19.26
C VAL A 283 0.09 19.06 -20.06
N LEU A 284 0.79 18.16 -19.36
CA LEU A 284 1.62 17.14 -19.99
C LEU A 284 0.76 16.02 -20.56
N ARG A 285 1.00 15.61 -21.81
CA ARG A 285 0.40 14.39 -22.37
C ARG A 285 0.93 13.14 -21.67
N THR A 286 0.04 12.19 -21.39
CA THR A 286 0.40 10.92 -20.73
C THR A 286 0.66 9.78 -21.72
N SER A 287 0.32 9.95 -23.00
CA SER A 287 0.55 8.99 -24.07
C SER A 287 1.16 9.66 -25.29
N LYS A 288 1.91 8.89 -26.10
CA LYS A 288 2.44 9.40 -27.37
C LYS A 288 1.26 9.74 -28.29
N PRO A 289 1.36 10.82 -29.10
CA PRO A 289 0.39 11.08 -30.15
C PRO A 289 0.28 9.83 -31.04
N LYS A 290 -0.94 9.42 -31.38
CA LYS A 290 -1.11 8.44 -32.46
C LYS A 290 -0.50 9.06 -33.71
N GLU A 291 0.44 8.38 -34.37
CA GLU A 291 0.88 8.78 -35.70
C GLU A 291 -0.37 8.90 -36.56
N SER A 292 -0.66 10.10 -37.04
CA SER A 292 -1.70 10.29 -38.03
C SER A 292 -1.25 9.52 -39.26
N ASN A 293 -1.95 8.45 -39.60
CA ASN A 293 -1.92 7.87 -40.94
C ASN A 293 -2.52 8.91 -41.91
N GLU A 294 -1.79 10.00 -42.17
CA GLU A 294 -2.04 10.88 -43.30
C GLU A 294 -1.16 10.38 -44.45
N LYS A 295 -1.80 9.57 -45.30
CA LYS A 295 -1.49 9.54 -46.74
C LYS A 295 -2.20 10.71 -47.41
#